data_AF-A0A5B7BHY7-F1
#
_entry.id   AF-A0A5B7BHY7-F1
#
_cell.length_a   1.000
_cell.length_b   1.000
_cell.length_c   1.000
_cell.angle_alpha   90.00
_cell.angle_beta   90.00
_cell.angle_gamma   90.00
#
_symmetry.space_group_name_H-M   'P 1'
#
loop_
_entity.id
_entity.type
_entity.pdbx_description
1 polymer ?
#
loop_
_entity_poly.entity_id
_entity_poly.type
_entity_poly.pdbx_seq_one_letter_code
_entity_poly.pdbx_strand_id
1 'polypeptide(L)'
;LNSNISLVHNAPEESCCKGRVSTRYPFQVPRMYMTEYFGVSPFHQNMLGHLPDKLRRMNPDNAEKYVFHDGSDLDCIGAEAFCHMLVQSGASMQYASKEWVANHYKWIVWKLACYERCYPVKCSGKLLKVSNVLEELKYRYEREVNHGHRSAIKRILEGDFPPSSMLVLCISSIHSNCDLKTEAHPMTSNGAEN
;
A
#
# COMPACT_ATOMS: atom_id res chain seq x y z
N LEU A 1 -42.85 -27.38 -38.42
CA LEU A 1 -41.50 -27.79 -38.89
C LEU A 1 -40.60 -26.58 -38.78
N ASN A 2 -39.51 -26.76 -38.01
CA ASN A 2 -38.74 -25.75 -37.30
C ASN A 2 -38.14 -24.61 -38.15
N SER A 3 -38.25 -23.38 -37.64
CA SER A 3 -37.34 -22.28 -37.97
C SER A 3 -36.40 -22.11 -36.77
N ASN A 4 -35.16 -22.58 -36.90
CA ASN A 4 -34.13 -22.46 -35.88
C ASN A 4 -33.70 -20.99 -35.77
N ILE A 5 -34.08 -20.33 -34.68
CA ILE A 5 -33.48 -19.06 -34.26
C ILE A 5 -32.14 -19.42 -33.62
N SER A 6 -31.05 -19.19 -34.35
CA SER A 6 -29.70 -19.26 -33.79
C SER A 6 -29.49 -18.06 -32.87
N LEU A 7 -29.66 -18.28 -31.56
CA LEU A 7 -29.17 -17.38 -30.52
C LEU A 7 -27.63 -17.37 -30.60
N VAL A 8 -27.09 -16.40 -31.33
CA VAL A 8 -25.68 -16.02 -31.20
C VAL A 8 -25.56 -15.34 -29.84
N HIS A 9 -25.21 -16.13 -28.82
CA HIS A 9 -24.72 -15.59 -27.57
C HIS A 9 -23.39 -14.90 -27.86
N ASN A 10 -23.43 -13.58 -28.05
CA ASN A 10 -22.23 -12.77 -27.97
C ASN A 10 -21.74 -12.87 -26.53
N ALA A 11 -20.71 -13.68 -26.32
CA ALA A 11 -19.87 -13.54 -25.14
C ALA A 11 -19.35 -12.10 -25.12
N PRO A 12 -19.33 -11.41 -23.96
CA PRO A 12 -18.69 -10.11 -23.91
C PRO A 12 -17.22 -10.35 -24.29
N GLU A 13 -16.75 -9.66 -25.34
CA GLU A 13 -15.34 -9.57 -25.62
C GLU A 13 -14.68 -8.93 -24.40
N GLU A 14 -14.17 -9.77 -23.48
CA GLU A 14 -13.14 -9.35 -22.55
C GLU A 14 -11.93 -8.98 -23.39
N SER A 15 -11.86 -7.71 -23.78
CA SER A 15 -10.68 -7.09 -24.35
C SER A 15 -9.53 -7.34 -23.36
N CYS A 16 -8.73 -8.38 -23.66
CA CYS A 16 -7.53 -8.80 -22.93
C CYS A 16 -6.43 -7.72 -22.94
N CYS A 17 -6.69 -6.58 -23.58
CA CYS A 17 -5.88 -5.38 -23.54
C CYS A 17 -5.92 -4.79 -22.13
N LYS A 18 -5.09 -5.31 -21.22
CA LYS A 18 -4.84 -4.68 -19.91
C LYS A 18 -4.54 -3.20 -20.16
N GLY A 19 -5.47 -2.31 -19.77
CA GLY A 19 -5.30 -0.88 -19.96
C GLY A 19 -3.98 -0.43 -19.33
N ARG A 20 -3.18 0.33 -20.07
CA ARG A 20 -1.95 0.90 -19.53
C ARG A 20 -2.33 1.97 -18.51
N VAL A 21 -2.04 1.70 -17.24
CA VAL A 21 -2.39 2.58 -16.11
C VAL A 21 -1.27 3.56 -15.82
N SER A 22 0.00 3.15 -15.94
CA SER A 22 1.15 4.02 -15.73
C SER A 22 1.87 4.37 -17.03
N THR A 23 1.96 5.66 -17.32
CA THR A 23 2.80 6.18 -18.41
C THR A 23 4.29 6.19 -18.06
N ARG A 24 4.64 6.05 -16.78
CA ARG A 24 6.03 6.08 -16.28
C ARG A 24 6.73 4.72 -16.29
N TYR A 25 6.05 3.67 -16.74
CA TYR A 25 6.59 2.31 -16.82
C TYR A 25 6.52 1.77 -18.26
N PRO A 26 7.58 1.10 -18.77
CA PRO A 26 8.92 1.06 -18.16
C PRO A 26 9.55 2.45 -18.10
N PHE A 27 10.56 2.64 -17.24
CA PHE A 27 11.21 3.94 -17.11
C PHE A 27 11.88 4.33 -18.43
N GLN A 28 11.65 5.56 -18.86
CA GLN A 28 12.24 6.12 -20.09
C GLN A 28 13.41 7.06 -19.78
N VAL A 29 13.63 7.39 -18.50
CA VAL A 29 14.69 8.29 -18.03
C VAL A 29 15.72 7.53 -17.18
N PRO A 30 16.99 7.97 -17.17
CA PRO A 30 18.01 7.41 -16.28
C PRO A 30 17.57 7.45 -14.82
N ARG A 31 17.82 6.37 -14.08
CA ARG A 31 17.53 6.31 -12.65
C ARG A 31 18.65 6.96 -11.85
N MET A 32 18.28 7.63 -10.78
CA MET A 32 19.19 8.24 -9.82
C MET A 32 19.18 7.42 -8.52
N TYR A 33 20.33 7.24 -7.89
CA TYR A 33 20.40 6.60 -6.58
C TYR A 33 19.79 7.51 -5.51
N MET A 34 19.18 6.92 -4.48
CA MET A 34 18.59 7.68 -3.39
C MET A 34 19.63 8.55 -2.67
N THR A 35 20.83 8.02 -2.46
CA THR A 35 21.97 8.73 -1.86
C THR A 35 22.45 9.90 -2.71
N GLU A 36 22.33 9.79 -4.04
CA GLU A 36 22.67 10.84 -4.98
C GLU A 36 21.57 11.91 -5.02
N TYR A 37 20.30 11.48 -5.07
CA TYR A 37 19.16 12.40 -5.11
C TYR A 37 19.04 13.17 -3.81
N PHE A 38 19.05 12.53 -2.65
CA PHE A 38 18.87 13.23 -1.38
C PHE A 38 20.16 13.77 -0.78
N GLY A 39 21.32 13.24 -1.17
CA GLY A 39 22.58 13.49 -0.49
C GLY A 39 22.65 12.75 0.85
N VAL A 40 23.51 13.24 1.75
CA VAL A 40 23.59 12.77 3.13
C VAL A 40 22.36 13.27 3.89
N SER A 41 21.67 12.39 4.60
CA SER A 41 20.54 12.80 5.45
C SER A 41 21.04 13.75 6.53
N PRO A 42 20.50 14.98 6.60
CA PRO A 42 20.78 15.86 7.72
C PRO A 42 19.95 15.34 8.90
N PHE A 43 20.46 14.32 9.60
CA PHE A 43 19.96 13.96 10.93
C PHE A 43 20.36 15.07 11.93
N HIS A 44 19.85 16.29 11.70
CA HIS A 44 19.86 17.37 12.67
C HIS A 44 18.48 17.39 13.32
N GLN A 45 18.46 16.97 14.59
CA GLN A 45 17.28 16.86 15.45
C GLN A 45 16.47 18.18 15.54
N ASN A 46 17.02 19.31 15.11
CA ASN A 46 16.40 20.63 15.24
C ASN A 46 15.37 20.99 14.14
N MET A 47 15.29 20.26 13.02
CA MET A 47 14.34 20.58 11.93
C MET A 47 12.98 19.87 12.04
N LEU A 48 12.84 18.90 12.96
CA LEU A 48 11.61 18.14 13.15
C LEU A 48 10.46 19.00 13.73
N GLY A 49 10.79 20.08 14.45
CA GLY A 49 9.80 20.95 15.10
C GLY A 49 8.89 21.72 14.13
N HIS A 50 9.31 21.89 12.88
CA HIS A 50 8.51 22.58 11.85
C HIS A 50 7.59 21.66 11.04
N LEU A 51 7.68 20.33 11.24
CA LEU A 51 6.83 19.38 10.54
C LEU A 51 5.48 19.23 11.26
N PRO A 52 4.36 19.12 10.53
CA PRO A 52 3.07 18.75 11.10
C PRO A 52 3.17 17.49 11.96
N ASP A 53 2.50 17.47 13.11
CA ASP A 53 2.56 16.35 14.06
C ASP A 53 2.20 15.00 13.44
N LYS A 54 1.24 15.00 12.49
CA LYS A 54 0.85 13.83 11.72
C LYS A 54 2.03 13.20 10.96
N LEU A 55 2.91 14.02 10.38
CA LEU A 55 4.11 13.55 9.69
C LEU A 55 5.20 13.12 10.66
N ARG A 56 5.42 13.91 11.73
CA ARG A 56 6.43 13.61 12.75
C ARG A 56 6.22 12.22 13.35
N ARG A 57 4.97 11.88 13.65
CA ARG A 57 4.56 10.61 14.28
C ARG A 57 4.17 9.52 13.27
N MET A 58 4.41 9.71 11.98
CA MET A 58 4.02 8.73 10.96
C MET A 58 4.69 7.37 11.20
N ASN A 59 3.86 6.32 11.20
CA ASN A 59 4.20 4.91 11.29
C ASN A 59 3.30 4.11 10.32
N PRO A 60 3.50 2.79 10.12
CA PRO A 60 2.66 2.04 9.20
C PRO A 60 1.16 2.07 9.56
N ASP A 61 0.82 1.97 10.84
CA ASP A 61 -0.58 1.84 11.28
C ASP A 61 -1.39 3.13 11.06
N ASN A 62 -0.77 4.30 11.27
CA ASN A 62 -1.41 5.58 10.96
C ASN A 62 -1.30 5.96 9.49
N ALA A 63 -0.30 5.46 8.75
CA ALA A 63 -0.21 5.65 7.31
C ALA A 63 -1.37 4.97 6.57
N GLU A 64 -1.79 3.79 7.04
CA GLU A 64 -2.96 3.07 6.52
C GLU A 64 -4.24 3.90 6.58
N LYS A 65 -4.41 4.67 7.67
CA LYS A 65 -5.58 5.52 7.95
C LYS A 65 -5.36 6.99 7.58
N TYR A 66 -4.26 7.29 6.89
CA TYR A 66 -3.94 8.67 6.56
C TYR A 66 -4.96 9.23 5.58
N VAL A 67 -5.35 10.48 5.80
CA VAL A 67 -6.26 11.22 4.92
C VAL A 67 -5.64 12.58 4.56
N PHE A 68 -5.73 12.94 3.29
CA PHE A 68 -5.38 14.27 2.81
C PHE A 68 -6.56 15.22 3.01
N HIS A 69 -6.27 16.48 3.31
CA HIS A 69 -7.25 17.54 3.51
C HIS A 69 -7.04 18.60 2.42
N ASP A 70 -8.09 18.97 1.70
CA ASP A 70 -8.03 19.99 0.63
C ASP A 70 -8.38 21.41 1.14
N GLY A 71 -8.20 21.66 2.43
CA GLY A 71 -8.52 22.96 3.06
C GLY A 71 -10.00 23.18 3.38
N SER A 72 -10.90 22.30 2.94
CA SER A 72 -12.26 22.14 3.49
C SER A 72 -12.26 21.01 4.52
N ASP A 73 -12.93 21.20 5.66
CA ASP A 73 -13.01 20.17 6.73
C ASP A 73 -13.94 19.00 6.35
N LEU A 74 -14.64 19.08 5.22
CA LEU A 74 -15.65 18.11 4.78
C LEU A 74 -15.13 17.13 3.72
N ASP A 75 -14.12 17.51 2.92
CA ASP A 75 -13.59 16.67 1.84
C ASP A 75 -12.20 16.12 2.19
N CYS A 76 -12.19 14.93 2.80
CA CYS A 76 -10.96 14.20 3.07
C CYS A 76 -10.72 13.08 2.04
N ILE A 77 -9.49 12.96 1.55
CA ILE A 77 -9.10 11.95 0.56
C ILE A 77 -8.33 10.85 1.28
N GLY A 78 -9.00 9.72 1.53
CA GLY A 78 -8.40 8.49 2.08
C GLY A 78 -8.16 7.41 1.02
N ALA A 79 -7.71 6.22 1.44
CA ALA A 79 -7.40 5.09 0.56
C ALA A 79 -8.55 4.70 -0.39
N GLU A 80 -9.80 4.81 0.05
CA GLU A 80 -10.98 4.48 -0.76
C GLU A 80 -11.10 5.38 -2.00
N ALA A 81 -10.82 6.68 -1.87
CA ALA A 81 -10.83 7.59 -3.01
C ALA A 81 -9.80 7.19 -4.08
N PHE A 82 -8.67 6.60 -3.68
CA PHE A 82 -7.66 6.10 -4.61
C PHE A 82 -8.10 4.88 -5.42
N CYS A 83 -9.07 4.09 -4.93
CA CYS A 83 -9.68 3.03 -5.72
C CYS A 83 -10.36 3.62 -6.96
N HIS A 84 -11.20 4.64 -6.77
CA HIS A 84 -11.89 5.33 -7.85
C HIS A 84 -10.92 6.02 -8.81
N MET A 85 -9.91 6.72 -8.30
CA MET A 85 -8.90 7.39 -9.13
C MET A 85 -8.10 6.40 -9.99
N LEU A 86 -7.80 5.20 -9.48
CA LEU A 86 -7.14 4.15 -10.26
C LEU A 86 -8.01 3.62 -11.39
N VAL A 87 -9.29 3.37 -11.13
CA VAL A 87 -10.25 2.92 -12.15
C VAL A 87 -10.40 3.97 -13.24
N GLN A 88 -10.50 5.24 -12.87
CA GLN A 88 -10.50 6.37 -13.81
C GLN A 88 -9.19 6.45 -14.62
N SER A 89 -8.08 5.96 -14.06
CA SER A 89 -6.79 5.85 -14.75
C SER A 89 -6.65 4.58 -15.62
N GLY A 90 -7.72 3.80 -15.79
CA GLY A 90 -7.74 2.61 -16.64
C GLY A 90 -7.44 1.28 -15.91
N ALA A 91 -7.36 1.29 -14.58
CA ALA A 91 -7.19 0.05 -13.82
C ALA A 91 -8.50 -0.77 -13.79
N SER A 92 -8.40 -2.08 -14.00
CA SER A 92 -9.54 -2.98 -13.80
C SER A 92 -9.87 -3.13 -12.31
N MET A 93 -11.14 -2.94 -11.96
CA MET A 93 -11.67 -3.07 -10.59
C MET A 93 -11.41 -4.45 -9.98
N GLN A 94 -11.32 -5.50 -10.81
CA GLN A 94 -11.09 -6.86 -10.33
C GLN A 94 -9.70 -7.04 -9.71
N TYR A 95 -8.72 -6.25 -10.16
CA TYR A 95 -7.34 -6.34 -9.70
C TYR A 95 -6.91 -5.16 -8.82
N ALA A 96 -7.63 -4.03 -8.88
CA ALA A 96 -7.46 -2.90 -7.98
C ALA A 96 -8.50 -2.95 -6.84
N SER A 97 -8.57 -4.06 -6.11
CA SER A 97 -9.50 -4.23 -5.00
C SER A 97 -9.24 -3.23 -3.86
N LYS A 98 -10.21 -3.03 -2.98
CA LYS A 98 -10.05 -2.13 -1.82
C LYS A 98 -8.87 -2.56 -0.94
N GLU A 99 -8.68 -3.86 -0.76
CA GLU A 99 -7.59 -4.45 0.02
C GLU A 99 -6.24 -4.24 -0.65
N TRP A 100 -6.17 -4.40 -1.98
CA TRP A 100 -4.96 -4.13 -2.76
C TRP A 100 -4.55 -2.66 -2.61
N VAL A 101 -5.50 -1.75 -2.79
CA VAL A 101 -5.26 -0.31 -2.66
C VAL A 101 -4.87 0.05 -1.22
N ALA A 102 -5.59 -0.44 -0.21
CA ALA A 102 -5.30 -0.15 1.19
C ALA A 102 -3.88 -0.61 1.58
N ASN A 103 -3.51 -1.83 1.19
CA ASN A 103 -2.17 -2.37 1.46
C ASN A 103 -1.08 -1.51 0.80
N HIS A 104 -1.20 -1.19 -0.49
CA HIS A 104 -0.17 -0.41 -1.17
C HIS A 104 -0.15 1.05 -0.73
N TYR A 105 -1.31 1.64 -0.48
CA TYR A 105 -1.48 3.00 0.04
C TYR A 105 -0.71 3.18 1.35
N LYS A 106 -0.89 2.26 2.31
CA LYS A 106 -0.16 2.23 3.59
C LYS A 106 1.35 2.39 3.38
N TRP A 107 1.95 1.55 2.54
CA TRP A 107 3.40 1.56 2.31
C TRP A 107 3.87 2.80 1.55
N ILE A 108 3.08 3.29 0.60
CA ILE A 108 3.41 4.51 -0.16
C ILE A 108 3.41 5.72 0.77
N VAL A 109 2.34 5.91 1.53
CA VAL A 109 2.20 7.03 2.48
C VAL A 109 3.32 6.98 3.50
N TRP A 110 3.58 5.82 4.12
CA TRP A 110 4.63 5.69 5.11
C TRP A 110 6.00 6.03 4.53
N LYS A 111 6.32 5.52 3.34
CA LYS A 111 7.58 5.80 2.65
C LYS A 111 7.74 7.29 2.32
N LEU A 112 6.73 7.92 1.72
CA LEU A 112 6.80 9.33 1.34
C LEU A 112 6.92 10.24 2.57
N ALA A 113 6.19 9.94 3.65
CA ALA A 113 6.31 10.64 4.92
C ALA A 113 7.70 10.47 5.56
N CYS A 114 8.29 9.27 5.47
CA CYS A 114 9.67 9.05 5.90
C CYS A 114 10.66 9.91 5.11
N TYR A 115 10.48 10.09 3.79
CA TYR A 115 11.33 10.99 3.02
C TYR A 115 11.16 12.46 3.42
N GLU A 116 9.92 12.92 3.65
CA GLU A 116 9.67 14.27 4.19
C GLU A 116 10.38 14.48 5.53
N ARG A 117 10.30 13.49 6.42
CA ARG A 117 10.90 13.55 7.75
C ARG A 117 12.42 13.49 7.75
N CYS A 118 13.01 12.64 6.91
CA CYS A 118 14.47 12.43 6.87
C CYS A 118 15.21 13.46 6.01
N TYR A 119 14.50 14.16 5.11
CA TYR A 119 15.09 15.14 4.19
C TYR A 119 14.24 16.43 4.08
N PRO A 120 13.93 17.11 5.21
CA PRO A 120 12.94 18.18 5.24
C PRO A 120 13.29 19.39 4.36
N VAL A 121 14.59 19.69 4.22
CA VAL A 121 15.09 20.80 3.38
C VAL A 121 14.83 20.55 1.90
N LYS A 122 14.96 19.30 1.43
CA LYS A 122 14.77 18.95 0.02
C LYS A 122 13.30 18.68 -0.31
N CYS A 123 12.61 17.98 0.59
CA CYS A 123 11.23 17.55 0.39
C CYS A 123 10.23 18.67 0.66
N SER A 124 10.29 19.34 1.82
CA SER A 124 9.45 20.49 2.18
C SER A 124 7.97 20.38 1.77
N GLY A 125 7.33 19.23 2.02
CA GLY A 125 5.93 18.97 1.68
C GLY A 125 5.66 18.67 0.21
N LYS A 126 6.69 18.43 -0.61
CA LYS A 126 6.58 18.16 -2.06
C LYS A 126 6.30 16.70 -2.38
N LEU A 127 6.61 15.76 -1.49
CA LEU A 127 6.54 14.33 -1.71
C LEU A 127 5.21 13.72 -1.26
N LEU A 128 4.78 13.90 -0.01
CA LEU A 128 3.51 13.34 0.46
C LEU A 128 2.32 14.17 -0.06
N LYS A 129 1.93 13.92 -1.31
CA LYS A 129 0.82 14.57 -2.01
C LYS A 129 -0.07 13.52 -2.67
N VAL A 130 -1.36 13.84 -2.82
CA VAL A 130 -2.36 12.97 -3.50
C VAL A 130 -1.84 12.51 -4.87
N SER A 131 -1.33 13.43 -5.69
CA SER A 131 -0.80 13.13 -7.02
C SER A 131 0.36 12.14 -6.99
N ASN A 132 1.30 12.29 -6.06
CA ASN A 132 2.45 11.38 -5.94
C ASN A 132 2.03 10.00 -5.44
N VAL A 133 1.08 9.93 -4.50
CA VAL A 133 0.53 8.64 -4.04
C VAL A 133 -0.17 7.92 -5.19
N LEU A 134 -1.01 8.63 -5.96
CA LEU A 134 -1.71 8.07 -7.11
C LEU A 134 -0.72 7.55 -8.17
N GLU A 135 0.31 8.32 -8.51
CA GLU A 135 1.32 7.92 -9.49
C GLU A 135 2.10 6.67 -9.03
N GLU A 136 2.38 6.54 -7.74
CA GLU A 136 2.99 5.34 -7.18
C GLU A 136 2.07 4.10 -7.15
N LEU A 137 0.77 4.30 -6.95
CA LEU A 137 -0.22 3.24 -7.06
C LEU A 137 -0.36 2.78 -8.51
N LYS A 138 -0.48 3.72 -9.46
CA LYS A 138 -0.51 3.43 -10.91
C LYS A 138 0.72 2.63 -11.33
N TYR A 139 1.90 3.04 -10.87
CA TYR A 139 3.15 2.34 -11.12
C TYR A 139 3.16 0.91 -10.54
N ARG A 140 2.67 0.71 -9.31
CA ARG A 140 2.57 -0.62 -8.71
C ARG A 140 1.59 -1.52 -9.46
N TYR A 141 0.43 -0.98 -9.83
CA TYR A 141 -0.55 -1.71 -10.64
C TYR A 141 0.05 -2.16 -11.96
N GLU A 142 0.70 -1.24 -12.68
CA GLU A 142 1.35 -1.54 -13.94
C GLU A 142 2.38 -2.68 -13.80
N ARG A 143 3.19 -2.65 -12.74
CA ARG A 143 4.20 -3.69 -12.52
C ARG A 143 3.62 -5.01 -12.07
N GLU A 144 2.81 -5.00 -11.02
CA GLU A 144 2.35 -6.22 -10.37
C GLU A 144 1.25 -6.90 -11.19
N VAL A 145 0.24 -6.14 -11.64
CA VAL A 145 -0.95 -6.67 -12.32
C VAL A 145 -0.71 -6.82 -13.82
N ASN A 146 -0.21 -5.76 -14.47
CA ASN A 146 -0.06 -5.82 -15.93
C ASN A 146 1.12 -6.69 -16.33
N HIS A 147 2.26 -6.54 -15.65
CA HIS A 147 3.52 -7.22 -15.99
C HIS A 147 3.88 -8.42 -15.10
N GLY A 148 3.08 -8.75 -14.07
CA GLY A 148 3.32 -9.92 -13.22
C GLY A 148 4.56 -9.82 -12.30
N HIS A 149 5.12 -8.62 -12.13
CA HIS A 149 6.31 -8.37 -11.31
C HIS A 149 5.96 -8.34 -9.82
N ARG A 150 5.74 -9.53 -9.25
CA ARG A 150 5.37 -9.75 -7.85
C ARG A 150 6.52 -9.46 -6.88
N SER A 151 6.19 -8.98 -5.68
CA SER A 151 7.17 -8.72 -4.62
C SER A 151 7.80 -10.01 -4.11
N ALA A 152 8.97 -9.91 -3.45
CA ALA A 152 9.66 -11.08 -2.90
C ALA A 152 8.77 -11.86 -1.91
N ILE A 153 8.07 -11.15 -1.01
CA ILE A 153 7.12 -11.77 -0.07
C ILE A 153 5.97 -12.42 -0.81
N LYS A 154 5.37 -11.75 -1.81
CA LYS A 154 4.25 -12.31 -2.58
C LYS A 154 4.66 -13.59 -3.32
N ARG A 155 5.84 -13.63 -3.94
CA ARG A 155 6.38 -14.83 -4.57
C ARG A 155 6.59 -15.97 -3.58
N ILE A 156 7.04 -15.69 -2.36
CA ILE A 156 7.19 -16.72 -1.32
C ILE A 156 5.82 -17.25 -0.88
N LEU A 157 4.86 -16.36 -0.62
CA LEU A 157 3.51 -16.74 -0.18
C LEU A 157 2.73 -17.53 -1.25
N GLU A 158 2.97 -17.25 -2.53
CA GLU A 158 2.38 -17.97 -3.66
C GLU A 158 3.11 -19.29 -3.98
N GLY A 159 4.23 -19.60 -3.30
CA GLY A 159 4.99 -20.83 -3.51
C GLY A 159 6.02 -20.77 -4.66
N ASP A 160 6.19 -19.61 -5.29
CA ASP A 160 7.12 -19.39 -6.41
C ASP A 160 8.58 -19.21 -5.97
N PHE A 161 8.85 -19.06 -4.68
CA PHE A 161 10.21 -18.85 -4.15
C PHE A 161 10.36 -19.38 -2.73
N PRO A 162 11.53 -19.95 -2.34
CA PRO A 162 11.68 -20.54 -1.01
C PRO A 162 11.77 -19.47 0.09
N PRO A 163 11.16 -19.70 1.27
CA PRO A 163 11.19 -18.75 2.38
C PRO A 163 12.59 -18.59 3.01
N SER A 164 13.50 -19.54 2.77
CA SER A 164 14.90 -19.51 3.21
C SER A 164 15.80 -18.59 2.37
N SER A 165 15.23 -17.91 1.37
CA SER A 165 15.98 -17.03 0.49
C SER A 165 16.54 -15.80 1.23
N MET A 166 17.65 -15.26 0.72
CA MET A 166 18.17 -14.00 1.21
C MET A 166 17.22 -12.85 0.87
N LEU A 167 16.79 -12.11 1.89
CA LEU A 167 15.85 -11.00 1.77
C LEU A 167 16.36 -9.78 2.53
N VAL A 168 16.05 -8.60 2.00
CA VAL A 168 16.15 -7.34 2.75
C VAL A 168 14.74 -6.89 3.06
N LEU A 169 14.39 -6.84 4.34
CA LEU A 169 13.06 -6.48 4.82
C LEU A 169 13.13 -5.22 5.70
N CYS A 170 11.99 -4.55 5.85
CA CYS A 170 11.82 -3.43 6.76
C CYS A 170 10.82 -3.82 7.85
N ILE A 171 11.18 -3.61 9.12
CA ILE A 171 10.31 -3.90 10.27
C ILE A 171 9.19 -2.85 10.32
N SER A 172 7.93 -3.28 10.19
CA SER A 172 6.76 -2.39 10.22
C SER A 172 6.19 -2.21 11.62
N SER A 173 6.16 -3.27 12.42
CA SER A 173 5.53 -3.28 13.74
C SER A 173 6.23 -4.28 14.65
N ILE A 174 6.13 -4.04 15.96
CA ILE A 174 6.58 -4.96 17.01
C ILE A 174 5.35 -5.28 17.87
N HIS A 175 5.02 -6.56 17.96
CA HIS A 175 3.88 -7.04 18.75
C HIS A 175 4.42 -7.75 20.00
N SER A 176 3.99 -7.31 21.18
CA SER A 176 4.33 -7.96 22.45
C SER A 176 3.30 -9.06 22.73
N ASN A 177 3.72 -10.32 22.79
CA ASN A 177 2.85 -11.47 23.12
C ASN A 177 2.59 -11.61 24.64
N CYS A 178 2.34 -10.51 25.34
CA CYS A 178 1.93 -10.59 26.75
C CYS A 178 0.42 -10.83 26.83
N ASP A 179 -0.01 -12.06 26.54
CA ASP A 179 -1.32 -12.60 26.92
C ASP A 179 -1.30 -14.13 26.73
N LEU A 180 -0.51 -14.83 27.55
CA LEU A 180 -0.87 -16.20 27.90
C LEU A 180 -2.06 -16.09 28.83
N LYS A 181 -3.25 -16.36 28.30
CA LYS A 181 -4.49 -16.48 29.08
C LYS A 181 -4.22 -17.43 30.25
N THR A 182 -4.24 -16.92 31.47
CA THR A 182 -4.38 -17.73 32.68
C THR A 182 -5.74 -18.42 32.59
N GLU A 183 -5.76 -19.65 32.10
CA GLU A 183 -6.89 -20.55 32.29
C GLU A 183 -6.98 -20.84 33.80
N ALA A 184 -7.80 -20.05 34.50
CA ALA A 184 -8.27 -20.42 35.82
C ALA A 184 -9.19 -21.63 35.66
N HIS A 185 -8.65 -22.83 35.85
CA HIS A 185 -9.46 -24.01 36.11
C HIS A 185 -10.30 -23.76 37.38
N PRO A 186 -11.64 -23.85 37.34
CA PRO A 186 -12.43 -23.92 38.55
C PRO A 186 -12.20 -25.30 39.18
N MET A 187 -11.52 -25.33 40.33
CA MET A 187 -11.51 -26.49 41.21
C MET A 187 -12.93 -26.70 41.73
N THR A 188 -13.65 -27.69 41.19
CA THR A 188 -14.86 -28.22 41.82
C THR A 188 -14.46 -28.96 43.09
N SER A 189 -14.67 -28.35 44.26
CA SER A 189 -14.60 -29.04 45.54
C SER A 189 -15.83 -29.93 45.69
N ASN A 190 -15.67 -31.24 45.53
CA ASN A 190 -16.65 -32.21 46.01
C ASN A 190 -16.53 -32.30 47.54
N GLY A 191 -17.40 -31.59 48.26
CA GLY A 191 -17.68 -31.86 49.66
C GLY A 191 -18.68 -33.02 49.74
N ALA A 192 -18.19 -34.19 50.09
CA ALA A 192 -19.02 -35.26 50.64
C ALA A 192 -18.79 -35.26 52.16
N GLU A 193 -19.79 -34.82 52.91
CA GLU A 193 -19.90 -35.10 54.34
C GLU A 193 -21.04 -36.10 54.54
N ASN A 194 -20.76 -37.08 55.41
CA ASN A 194 -21.72 -38.04 55.97
C ASN A 194 -22.68 -37.35 56.95
#